data_AF-A0A7Z9PTV5-F1
#
_entry.id   AF-A0A7Z9PTV5-F1
#
_cell.length_a   1.000
_cell.length_b   1.000
_cell.length_c   1.000
_cell.angle_alpha   90.00
_cell.angle_beta   90.00
_cell.angle_gamma   90.00
#
_symmetry.space_group_name_H-M   'P 1'
#
loop_
_entity.id
_entity.type
_entity.pdbx_description
1 polymer ?
#
loop_
_entity_poly.entity_id
_entity_poly.type
_entity_poly.pdbx_seq_one_letter_code
_entity_poly.pdbx_strand_id
1 'polypeptide(L)'
;MRRGDNELWPRLLLDFDYRNIPESGRFERWIARGIRESLSPEGRFHCAHFGGACSRQVVTTALLQGAADTNEHPLVRGQCLESLTHKPDWSRRASRRDKKIHRVVLDCLSDPDANVRFWACFAASGMKLKSAQHLLRQMTRDPELGDMGWTVGYEAQEALKSIQGKQAWQDEPPHRKSPYPPLVYR
;
A
#
# COMPACT_ATOMS: atom_id res chain seq x y z
N MET A 1 -12.79 26.39 -21.19
CA MET A 1 -11.42 26.18 -20.70
C MET A 1 -11.10 27.24 -19.65
N ARG A 2 -10.89 26.88 -18.38
CA ARG A 2 -10.19 27.72 -17.41
C ARG A 2 -9.01 26.92 -16.86
N ARG A 3 -7.81 27.36 -17.23
CA ARG A 3 -6.52 27.01 -16.61
C ARG A 3 -6.46 27.84 -15.32
N GLY A 4 -6.30 27.21 -14.16
CA GLY A 4 -6.22 27.95 -12.89
C GLY A 4 -6.00 27.09 -11.65
N ASP A 5 -6.53 25.87 -11.62
CA ASP A 5 -6.56 25.07 -10.37
C ASP A 5 -5.52 23.95 -10.29
N ASN A 6 -4.56 23.90 -11.23
CA ASN A 6 -3.64 22.76 -11.36
C ASN A 6 -2.34 22.88 -10.53
N GLU A 7 -2.09 24.01 -9.86
CA GLU A 7 -0.81 24.29 -9.21
C GLU A 7 -0.85 24.35 -7.68
N LEU A 8 -2.03 24.28 -7.05
CA LEU A 8 -2.14 24.41 -5.58
C LEU A 8 -1.90 23.11 -4.81
N TRP A 9 -2.14 21.96 -5.43
CA TRP A 9 -2.09 20.67 -4.74
C TRP A 9 -0.67 20.11 -4.51
N PRO A 10 0.33 20.31 -5.39
CA PRO A 10 1.68 19.78 -5.17
C PRO A 10 2.35 20.33 -3.90
N ARG A 11 2.08 21.60 -3.53
CA ARG A 11 2.62 22.21 -2.30
C ARG A 11 1.92 21.74 -1.03
N LEU A 12 0.68 21.25 -1.13
CA LEU A 12 -0.09 20.80 0.01
C LEU A 12 0.34 19.42 0.51
N LEU A 13 0.90 18.56 -0.34
CA LEU A 13 1.26 17.17 0.02
C LEU A 13 2.40 17.07 1.05
N LEU A 14 3.24 18.10 1.18
CA LEU A 14 4.39 18.12 2.10
C LEU A 14 4.02 18.56 3.53
N ASP A 15 2.94 19.32 3.71
CA ASP A 15 2.49 19.89 5.00
C ASP A 15 1.07 19.40 5.42
N PHE A 16 0.58 18.30 4.84
CA PHE A 16 -0.83 17.91 4.93
C PHE A 16 -1.18 17.22 6.27
N ASP A 17 -2.06 17.84 7.06
CA ASP A 17 -2.69 17.23 8.25
C ASP A 17 -3.80 16.24 7.82
N TYR A 18 -3.63 14.96 8.12
CA TYR A 18 -4.61 13.89 7.85
C TYR A 18 -6.01 14.18 8.40
N ARG A 19 -6.14 15.08 9.37
CA ARG A 19 -7.43 15.45 9.98
C ARG A 19 -8.27 16.39 9.10
N ASN A 20 -7.72 16.94 8.02
CA ASN A 20 -8.39 17.92 7.14
C ASN A 20 -8.41 17.49 5.66
N ILE A 21 -8.49 16.19 5.39
CA ILE A 21 -8.64 15.71 4.01
C ILE A 21 -9.98 16.22 3.47
N PRO A 22 -10.01 16.98 2.35
CA PRO A 22 -11.26 17.42 1.78
C PRO A 22 -12.07 16.21 1.32
N GLU A 23 -13.16 15.90 2.02
CA GLU A 23 -14.16 14.90 1.62
C GLU A 23 -14.99 15.40 0.42
N SER A 24 -14.30 15.85 -0.62
CA SER A 24 -14.92 16.29 -1.87
C SER A 24 -14.65 15.25 -2.94
N GLY A 25 -15.70 14.88 -3.68
CA GLY A 25 -15.53 13.99 -4.83
C GLY A 25 -14.56 14.56 -5.90
N ARG A 26 -14.25 15.86 -5.87
CA ARG A 26 -13.22 16.48 -6.72
C ARG A 26 -11.82 16.11 -6.25
N PHE A 27 -11.53 16.23 -4.95
CA PHE A 27 -10.24 15.85 -4.38
C PHE A 27 -9.93 14.36 -4.62
N GLU A 28 -10.87 13.48 -4.33
CA GLU A 28 -10.67 12.04 -4.55
C GLU A 28 -10.49 11.67 -6.04
N ARG A 29 -11.13 12.39 -6.97
CA ARG A 29 -10.86 12.24 -8.41
C ARG A 29 -9.47 12.74 -8.77
N TRP A 30 -9.03 13.83 -8.16
CA TRP A 30 -7.67 14.35 -8.34
C TRP A 30 -6.62 13.36 -7.81
N ILE A 31 -6.82 12.78 -6.63
CA ILE A 31 -5.99 11.69 -6.08
C ILE A 31 -5.94 10.50 -7.02
N ALA A 32 -7.11 10.01 -7.46
CA ALA A 32 -7.18 8.87 -8.37
C ALA A 32 -6.49 9.15 -9.72
N ARG A 33 -6.48 10.40 -10.17
CA ARG A 33 -5.74 10.84 -11.35
C ARG A 33 -4.24 10.88 -11.06
N GLY A 34 -3.84 11.46 -9.93
CA GLY A 34 -2.45 11.54 -9.49
C GLY A 34 -1.78 10.17 -9.39
N ILE A 35 -2.47 9.17 -8.84
CA ILE A 35 -2.00 7.78 -8.79
C ILE A 35 -1.69 7.24 -10.21
N ARG A 36 -2.48 7.61 -11.23
CA ARG A 36 -2.34 7.05 -12.59
C ARG A 36 -1.42 7.85 -13.50
N GLU A 37 -1.41 9.17 -13.34
CA GLU A 37 -0.91 10.11 -14.36
C GLU A 37 0.19 11.03 -13.83
N SER A 38 0.52 11.02 -12.54
CA SER A 38 1.66 11.82 -12.06
C SER A 38 2.93 11.43 -12.80
N LEU A 39 3.68 12.44 -13.24
CA LEU A 39 4.87 12.27 -14.07
C LEU A 39 6.03 11.62 -13.31
N SER A 40 6.08 11.74 -11.99
CA SER A 40 7.10 11.11 -11.14
C SER A 40 6.52 9.97 -10.29
N PRO A 41 7.31 8.91 -10.01
CA PRO A 41 6.97 7.89 -9.03
C PRO A 41 6.67 8.46 -7.64
N GLU A 42 7.42 9.47 -7.21
CA GLU A 42 7.20 10.17 -5.93
C GLU A 42 5.80 10.79 -5.84
N GLY A 43 5.36 11.50 -6.89
CA GLY A 43 4.01 12.06 -6.91
C GLY A 43 2.92 10.98 -6.87
N ARG A 44 3.14 9.84 -7.55
CA ARG A 44 2.23 8.69 -7.49
C ARG A 44 2.22 8.05 -6.11
N PHE A 45 3.38 7.92 -5.46
CA PHE A 45 3.52 7.41 -4.09
C PHE A 45 2.71 8.26 -3.11
N HIS A 46 2.89 9.59 -3.11
CA HIS A 46 2.11 10.47 -2.23
C HIS A 46 0.62 10.39 -2.52
N CYS A 47 0.21 10.37 -3.79
CA CYS A 47 -1.21 10.22 -4.13
C CYS A 47 -1.77 8.87 -3.67
N ALA A 48 -1.00 7.78 -3.78
CA ALA A 48 -1.40 6.47 -3.29
C ALA A 48 -1.58 6.50 -1.77
N HIS A 49 -0.62 7.08 -1.07
CA HIS A 49 -0.62 7.27 0.37
C HIS A 49 -1.91 7.97 0.86
N PHE A 50 -2.23 9.15 0.32
CA PHE A 50 -3.49 9.86 0.63
C PHE A 50 -4.73 9.09 0.17
N GLY A 51 -4.59 8.26 -0.86
CA GLY A 51 -5.66 7.39 -1.36
C GLY A 51 -6.17 6.40 -0.31
N GLY A 52 -5.36 6.03 0.69
CA GLY A 52 -5.77 5.16 1.79
C GLY A 52 -6.85 5.75 2.69
N ALA A 53 -6.93 7.08 2.79
CA ALA A 53 -7.98 7.77 3.54
C ALA A 53 -9.24 8.07 2.71
N CYS A 54 -9.21 7.77 1.41
CA CYS A 54 -10.32 8.05 0.50
C CYS A 54 -11.31 6.88 0.45
N SER A 55 -12.61 7.16 0.42
CA SER A 55 -13.65 6.12 0.43
C SER A 55 -14.22 5.79 -0.96
N ARG A 56 -14.00 6.65 -1.97
CA ARG A 56 -14.62 6.46 -3.29
C ARG A 56 -13.98 5.34 -4.07
N GLN A 57 -14.85 4.65 -4.82
CA GLN A 57 -14.47 3.58 -5.72
C GLN A 57 -13.41 3.98 -6.76
N VAL A 58 -13.41 5.23 -7.22
CA VAL A 58 -12.45 5.69 -8.23
C VAL A 58 -11.01 5.64 -7.73
N VAL A 59 -10.80 5.94 -6.44
CA VAL A 59 -9.49 5.86 -5.77
C VAL A 59 -9.11 4.41 -5.53
N THR A 60 -10.01 3.60 -5.00
CA THR A 60 -9.78 2.14 -4.84
C THR A 60 -9.38 1.49 -6.17
N THR A 61 -10.01 1.91 -7.27
CA THR A 61 -9.69 1.40 -8.61
C THR A 61 -8.29 1.82 -9.05
N ALA A 62 -7.89 3.06 -8.73
CA ALA A 62 -6.54 3.56 -9.04
C ALA A 62 -5.47 2.81 -8.24
N LEU A 63 -5.67 2.63 -6.92
CA LEU A 63 -4.78 1.86 -6.06
C LEU A 63 -4.63 0.42 -6.54
N LEU A 64 -5.75 -0.22 -6.90
CA LEU A 64 -5.73 -1.58 -7.44
C LEU A 64 -4.94 -1.68 -8.75
N GLN A 65 -5.08 -0.69 -9.63
CA GLN A 65 -4.32 -0.62 -10.89
C GLN A 65 -2.83 -0.42 -10.62
N GLY A 66 -2.47 0.51 -9.73
CA GLY A 66 -1.08 0.77 -9.35
C GLY A 66 -0.40 -0.45 -8.73
N ALA A 67 -1.06 -1.16 -7.80
CA ALA A 67 -0.50 -2.38 -7.20
C ALA A 67 -0.26 -3.50 -8.24
N ALA A 68 -1.14 -3.62 -9.24
CA ALA A 68 -1.10 -4.68 -10.25
C ALA A 68 -0.20 -4.37 -11.46
N ASP A 69 0.25 -3.14 -11.64
CA ASP A 69 1.09 -2.75 -12.78
C ASP A 69 2.55 -3.16 -12.54
N THR A 70 3.02 -4.17 -13.27
CA THR A 70 4.40 -4.67 -13.16
C THR A 70 5.45 -3.70 -13.70
N ASN A 71 5.05 -2.65 -14.43
CA ASN A 71 5.96 -1.60 -14.90
C ASN A 71 5.99 -0.39 -13.97
N GLU A 72 5.15 -0.36 -12.94
CA GLU A 72 5.15 0.68 -11.93
C GLU A 72 6.34 0.52 -10.97
N HIS A 73 6.81 1.64 -10.43
CA HIS A 73 7.87 1.69 -9.44
C HIS A 73 7.49 0.88 -8.18
N PRO A 74 8.36 -0.01 -7.67
CA PRO A 74 8.02 -0.89 -6.54
C PRO A 74 7.51 -0.19 -5.28
N LEU A 75 8.08 0.97 -4.92
CA LEU A 75 7.58 1.78 -3.79
C LEU A 75 6.13 2.24 -3.98
N VAL A 76 5.74 2.63 -5.20
CA VAL A 76 4.36 3.05 -5.51
C VAL A 76 3.42 1.86 -5.42
N ARG A 77 3.84 0.70 -5.94
CA ARG A 77 3.08 -0.55 -5.85
C ARG A 77 2.87 -0.97 -4.39
N GLY A 78 3.93 -0.91 -3.58
CA GLY A 78 3.90 -1.17 -2.14
C GLY A 78 2.95 -0.23 -1.40
N GLN A 79 3.06 1.07 -1.63
CA GLN A 79 2.16 2.07 -1.06
C GLN A 79 0.70 1.84 -1.47
N CYS A 80 0.44 1.43 -2.72
CA CYS A 80 -0.91 1.07 -3.15
C CYS A 80 -1.46 -0.13 -2.36
N LEU A 81 -0.64 -1.15 -2.10
CA LEU A 81 -1.02 -2.32 -1.30
C LEU A 81 -1.33 -1.93 0.15
N GLU A 82 -0.49 -1.11 0.78
CA GLU A 82 -0.73 -0.57 2.12
C GLU A 82 -2.05 0.20 2.17
N SER A 83 -2.24 1.16 1.27
CA SER A 83 -3.43 2.01 1.25
C SER A 83 -4.73 1.24 0.97
N LEU A 84 -4.66 0.11 0.26
CA LEU A 84 -5.82 -0.77 0.10
C LEU A 84 -6.30 -1.36 1.42
N THR A 85 -5.44 -1.51 2.44
CA THR A 85 -5.79 -2.14 3.73
C THR A 85 -6.74 -1.31 4.59
N HIS A 86 -6.72 0.01 4.46
CA HIS A 86 -7.46 0.96 5.32
C HIS A 86 -8.99 0.92 5.15
N LYS A 87 -9.53 -0.06 4.41
CA LYS A 87 -10.96 -0.22 4.24
C LYS A 87 -11.59 -0.78 5.53
N PRO A 88 -12.70 -0.18 6.00
CA PRO A 88 -13.24 -0.45 7.33
C PRO A 88 -13.88 -1.84 7.50
N ASP A 89 -14.09 -2.63 6.44
CA ASP A 89 -14.77 -3.92 6.59
C ASP A 89 -14.39 -4.96 5.52
N TRP A 90 -13.43 -5.82 5.85
CA TRP A 90 -13.08 -7.03 5.08
C TRP A 90 -13.87 -8.27 5.53
N SER A 91 -14.72 -8.15 6.55
CA SER A 91 -15.37 -9.27 7.24
C SER A 91 -16.72 -9.69 6.64
N ARG A 92 -17.33 -8.82 5.82
CA ARG A 92 -18.59 -9.11 5.09
C ARG A 92 -18.35 -10.00 3.86
N ARG A 93 -19.44 -10.56 3.31
CA ARG A 93 -19.42 -11.32 2.05
C ARG A 93 -18.65 -10.53 0.98
N ALA A 94 -17.46 -11.01 0.63
CA ALA A 94 -16.55 -10.35 -0.29
C ALA A 94 -17.25 -9.97 -1.60
N SER A 95 -17.28 -8.68 -1.90
CA SER A 95 -17.78 -8.17 -3.17
C SER A 95 -16.89 -8.64 -4.32
N ARG A 96 -17.36 -8.50 -5.57
CA ARG A 96 -16.52 -8.77 -6.75
C ARG A 96 -15.23 -7.95 -6.74
N ARG A 97 -15.26 -6.75 -6.14
CA ARG A 97 -14.09 -5.87 -6.01
C ARG A 97 -13.10 -6.43 -5.00
N ASP A 98 -13.58 -6.87 -3.84
CA ASP A 98 -12.75 -7.41 -2.77
C ASP A 98 -12.03 -8.67 -3.25
N LYS A 99 -12.72 -9.52 -4.02
CA LYS A 99 -12.09 -10.68 -4.68
C LYS A 99 -10.97 -10.29 -5.64
N LYS A 100 -11.11 -9.19 -6.38
CA LYS A 100 -10.04 -8.68 -7.26
C LYS A 100 -8.86 -8.15 -6.44
N ILE A 101 -9.13 -7.42 -5.37
CA ILE A 101 -8.08 -6.91 -4.46
C ILE A 101 -7.33 -8.09 -3.82
N HIS A 102 -8.04 -9.07 -3.27
CA HIS A 102 -7.44 -10.27 -2.69
C HIS A 102 -6.55 -11.01 -3.70
N ARG A 103 -7.01 -11.13 -4.96
CA ARG A 103 -6.20 -11.75 -6.02
C ARG A 103 -4.91 -10.97 -6.25
N VAL A 104 -4.98 -9.65 -6.41
CA VAL A 104 -3.78 -8.83 -6.61
C VAL A 104 -2.82 -8.94 -5.42
N VAL A 105 -3.33 -8.94 -4.19
CA VAL A 105 -2.50 -9.17 -3.00
C VAL A 105 -1.80 -10.53 -3.06
N LEU A 106 -2.51 -11.60 -3.42
CA LEU A 106 -1.91 -12.94 -3.55
C LEU A 106 -0.86 -13.00 -4.66
N ASP A 107 -1.12 -12.37 -5.80
CA ASP A 107 -0.19 -12.32 -6.92
C ASP A 107 1.10 -11.56 -6.51
N CYS A 108 0.96 -10.44 -5.77
CA CYS A 108 2.09 -9.65 -5.26
C CYS A 108 2.93 -10.33 -4.17
N LEU A 109 2.44 -11.39 -3.51
CA LEU A 109 3.27 -12.18 -2.58
C LEU A 109 4.42 -12.91 -3.29
N SER A 110 4.31 -13.10 -4.61
CA SER A 110 5.35 -13.72 -5.45
C SER A 110 6.08 -12.71 -6.33
N ASP A 111 5.97 -11.41 -6.03
CA ASP A 111 6.60 -10.36 -6.83
C ASP A 111 8.12 -10.46 -6.80
N PRO A 112 8.84 -10.18 -7.91
CA PRO A 112 10.30 -10.15 -7.89
C PRO A 112 10.88 -9.11 -6.93
N ASP A 113 10.16 -8.02 -6.62
CA ASP A 113 10.65 -6.96 -5.75
C ASP A 113 10.29 -7.18 -4.27
N ALA A 114 11.30 -7.10 -3.39
CA ALA A 114 11.15 -7.29 -1.96
C ALA A 114 10.13 -6.35 -1.33
N ASN A 115 10.08 -5.09 -1.78
CA ASN A 115 9.18 -4.10 -1.23
C ASN A 115 7.71 -4.42 -1.54
N VAL A 116 7.46 -4.92 -2.75
CA VAL A 116 6.11 -5.34 -3.14
C VAL A 116 5.67 -6.56 -2.33
N ARG A 117 6.56 -7.55 -2.16
CA ARG A 117 6.29 -8.73 -1.32
C ARG A 117 6.04 -8.35 0.13
N PHE A 118 6.83 -7.43 0.68
CA PHE A 118 6.70 -6.89 2.03
C PHE A 118 5.31 -6.29 2.25
N TRP A 119 4.91 -5.33 1.43
CA TRP A 119 3.62 -4.67 1.56
C TRP A 119 2.44 -5.59 1.20
N ALA A 120 2.67 -6.63 0.39
CA ALA A 120 1.67 -7.68 0.17
C ALA A 120 1.45 -8.54 1.42
N CYS A 121 2.50 -8.85 2.20
CA CYS A 121 2.35 -9.52 3.51
C CYS A 121 1.51 -8.67 4.46
N PHE A 122 1.86 -7.39 4.59
CA PHE A 122 1.09 -6.43 5.39
C PHE A 122 -0.37 -6.38 4.93
N ALA A 123 -0.62 -6.29 3.62
CA ALA A 123 -1.97 -6.24 3.07
C ALA A 123 -2.78 -7.51 3.32
N ALA A 124 -2.18 -8.69 3.13
CA ALA A 124 -2.81 -9.96 3.45
C ALA A 124 -3.21 -10.04 4.93
N SER A 125 -2.40 -9.49 5.82
CA SER A 125 -2.69 -9.42 7.25
C SER A 125 -3.88 -8.50 7.58
N GLY A 126 -3.91 -7.29 7.01
CA GLY A 126 -4.97 -6.30 7.25
C GLY A 126 -6.33 -6.77 6.73
N MET A 127 -6.32 -7.53 5.63
CA MET A 127 -7.51 -8.14 5.04
C MET A 127 -7.90 -9.48 5.69
N LYS A 128 -7.11 -9.98 6.66
CA LYS A 128 -7.27 -11.31 7.27
C LYS A 128 -7.38 -12.44 6.24
N LEU A 129 -6.55 -12.37 5.19
CA LEU A 129 -6.68 -13.21 4.00
C LEU A 129 -6.20 -14.65 4.25
N LYS A 130 -7.11 -15.52 4.73
CA LYS A 130 -6.79 -16.93 5.05
C LYS A 130 -6.19 -17.71 3.87
N SER A 131 -6.55 -17.37 2.63
CA SER A 131 -5.97 -18.01 1.43
C SER A 131 -4.48 -17.71 1.24
N ALA A 132 -3.94 -16.65 1.84
CA ALA A 132 -2.52 -16.30 1.75
C ALA A 132 -1.61 -17.16 2.64
N GLN A 133 -2.17 -17.91 3.60
CA GLN A 133 -1.37 -18.59 4.63
C GLN A 133 -0.31 -19.55 4.08
N HIS A 134 -0.59 -20.24 2.97
CA HIS A 134 0.40 -21.15 2.37
C HIS A 134 1.61 -20.38 1.82
N LEU A 135 1.36 -19.31 1.04
CA LEU A 135 2.40 -18.46 0.47
C LEU A 135 3.19 -17.75 1.59
N LEU A 136 2.49 -17.18 2.58
CA LEU A 136 3.15 -16.52 3.72
C LEU A 136 4.09 -17.47 4.47
N ARG A 137 3.71 -18.75 4.66
CA ARG A 137 4.60 -19.76 5.27
C ARG A 137 5.88 -19.96 4.48
N GLN A 138 5.82 -19.95 3.15
CA GLN A 138 7.00 -20.04 2.28
C GLN A 138 7.87 -18.79 2.42
N MET A 139 7.24 -17.62 2.44
CA MET A 139 7.91 -16.32 2.55
C MET A 139 8.60 -16.09 3.89
N THR A 140 8.26 -16.81 4.97
CA THR A 140 8.95 -16.68 6.27
C THR A 140 10.48 -16.85 6.22
N ARG A 141 11.00 -17.39 5.12
CA ARG A 141 12.44 -17.59 4.87
C ARG A 141 13.06 -16.54 3.95
N ASP A 142 12.26 -15.59 3.46
CA ASP A 142 12.70 -14.53 2.56
C ASP A 142 13.61 -13.55 3.32
N PRO A 143 14.91 -13.47 2.97
CA PRO A 143 15.88 -12.64 3.68
C PRO A 143 15.91 -11.20 3.17
N GLU A 144 15.21 -10.87 2.07
CA GLU A 144 15.28 -9.55 1.47
C GLU A 144 14.59 -8.50 2.34
N LEU A 145 15.11 -7.27 2.32
CA LEU A 145 14.61 -6.16 3.13
C LEU A 145 13.51 -5.39 2.37
N GLY A 146 12.43 -5.07 3.07
CA GLY A 146 11.50 -4.02 2.64
C GLY A 146 12.03 -2.62 2.94
N ASP A 147 11.34 -1.59 2.45
CA ASP A 147 11.67 -0.18 2.68
C ASP A 147 11.67 0.21 4.17
N MET A 148 10.93 -0.50 5.01
CA MET A 148 10.89 -0.32 6.46
C MET A 148 12.12 -0.88 7.20
N GLY A 149 13.05 -1.54 6.49
CA GLY A 149 14.34 -1.97 7.03
C GLY A 149 14.34 -3.33 7.75
N TRP A 150 13.24 -4.08 7.73
CA TRP A 150 13.21 -5.49 8.15
C TRP A 150 12.84 -6.42 7.01
N THR A 151 13.06 -7.72 7.22
CA THR A 151 12.93 -8.71 6.15
C THR A 151 11.48 -8.99 5.79
N VAL A 152 11.25 -9.34 4.53
CA VAL A 152 9.97 -9.89 4.05
C VAL A 152 9.56 -11.12 4.88
N GLY A 153 10.53 -11.95 5.28
CA GLY A 153 10.27 -13.13 6.11
C GLY A 153 9.75 -12.81 7.50
N TYR A 154 10.24 -11.75 8.14
CA TYR A 154 9.67 -11.27 9.41
C TYR A 154 8.24 -10.78 9.20
N GLU A 155 8.01 -9.94 8.19
CA GLU A 155 6.68 -9.40 7.90
C GLU A 155 5.67 -10.53 7.58
N ALA A 156 6.10 -11.59 6.88
CA ALA A 156 5.28 -12.76 6.62
C ALA A 156 4.90 -13.53 7.90
N GLN A 157 5.80 -13.62 8.89
CA GLN A 157 5.51 -14.22 10.19
C GLN A 157 4.49 -13.40 10.97
N GLU A 158 4.64 -12.07 10.99
CA GLU A 158 3.70 -11.17 11.66
C GLU A 158 2.32 -11.19 10.99
N ALA A 159 2.29 -11.25 9.66
CA ALA A 159 1.06 -11.42 8.89
C ALA A 159 0.34 -12.74 9.25
N LEU A 160 1.08 -13.85 9.40
CA LEU A 160 0.52 -15.13 9.84
C LEU A 160 -0.06 -15.06 11.26
N LYS A 161 0.65 -14.45 12.21
CA LYS A 161 0.15 -14.23 13.57
C LYS A 161 -1.18 -13.45 13.52
N SER A 162 -1.19 -12.34 12.80
CA SER A 162 -2.35 -11.46 12.63
C SER A 162 -3.56 -12.20 12.01
N ILE A 163 -3.37 -12.97 10.94
CA ILE A 163 -4.43 -13.77 10.29
C ILE A 163 -4.99 -14.84 11.24
N GLN A 164 -4.16 -15.39 12.14
CA GLN A 164 -4.56 -16.37 13.15
C GLN A 164 -5.24 -15.75 14.39
N GLY A 165 -5.38 -14.42 14.44
CA GLY A 165 -5.92 -13.72 15.61
C GLY A 165 -4.94 -13.64 16.78
N LYS A 166 -3.65 -13.92 16.55
CA LYS A 166 -2.59 -13.73 17.52
C LYS A 166 -2.07 -12.29 17.45
N GLN A 167 -1.47 -11.83 18.53
CA GLN A 167 -0.80 -10.55 18.56
C GLN A 167 0.43 -10.56 17.63
N ALA A 168 0.60 -9.49 16.87
CA ALA A 168 1.66 -9.31 15.89
C ALA A 168 2.35 -7.95 16.12
N TRP A 169 3.54 -7.79 15.57
CA TRP A 169 4.45 -6.64 15.69
C TRP A 169 4.68 -6.20 17.15
N GLN A 170 4.85 -7.16 18.05
CA GLN A 170 5.16 -6.90 19.47
C GLN A 170 6.65 -6.90 19.76
N ASP A 171 7.39 -7.72 19.01
CA ASP A 171 8.83 -7.86 19.16
C ASP A 171 9.54 -6.77 18.38
N GLU A 172 10.70 -6.33 18.86
CA GLU A 172 11.56 -5.46 18.07
C GLU A 172 11.96 -6.20 16.77
N PRO A 173 11.80 -5.58 15.60
CA PRO A 173 12.18 -6.23 14.34
C PRO A 173 13.66 -6.59 14.37
N PRO A 174 14.06 -7.80 13.92
CA PRO A 174 15.40 -8.35 14.13
C PRO A 174 16.54 -7.55 13.48
N HIS A 175 16.24 -6.53 12.66
CA HIS A 175 17.24 -5.68 12.01
C HIS A 175 16.85 -4.19 12.02
N ARG A 176 16.86 -3.54 13.19
CA ARG A 176 16.80 -2.07 13.27
C ARG A 176 18.19 -1.46 13.04
N LYS A 177 18.69 -1.52 11.80
CA LYS A 177 19.70 -0.57 11.31
C LYS A 177 19.21 -0.07 9.95
N SER A 178 18.48 1.04 9.94
CA SER A 178 18.22 1.75 8.68
C SER A 178 19.58 2.10 8.05
N PRO A 179 19.93 1.59 6.86
CA PRO A 179 21.06 2.11 6.12
C PRO A 179 20.71 3.44 5.41
N TYR A 180 19.44 3.87 5.47
CA TYR A 180 18.99 5.08 4.80
C TYR A 180 19.11 6.29 5.72
N PRO A 181 19.87 7.34 5.33
CA PRO A 181 19.66 8.67 5.89
C PRO A 181 18.20 9.11 5.61
N PRO A 182 17.65 10.09 6.35
CA PRO A 182 16.29 10.58 6.13
C PRO A 182 16.07 10.86 4.64
N LEU A 183 14.91 10.46 4.11
CA LEU A 183 14.54 10.59 2.69
C LEU A 183 14.88 12.01 2.20
N VAL A 184 16.00 12.14 1.51
CA VAL A 184 16.34 13.36 0.76
C VAL A 184 15.86 13.12 -0.65
N TYR A 185 14.64 13.58 -0.94
CA TYR A 185 14.19 13.76 -2.31
C TYR A 185 15.13 14.79 -2.97
N ARG A 186 15.90 14.36 -3.97
CA ARG A 186 16.70 15.23 -4.84
C ARG A 186 16.10 15.23 -6.24
#